data_AF-A0A3M0WUN0-F1
#
_entry.id   AF-A0A3M0WUN0-F1
#
_cell.length_a   1.000
_cell.length_b   1.000
_cell.length_c   1.000
_cell.angle_alpha   90.00
_cell.angle_beta   90.00
_cell.angle_gamma   90.00
#
_symmetry.space_group_name_H-M   'P 1'
#
loop_
_entity.id
_entity.type
_entity.pdbx_description
1 polymer ?
#
loop_
_entity_poly.entity_id
_entity_poly.type
_entity_poly.pdbx_seq_one_letter_code
_entity_poly.pdbx_strand_id
1 'polypeptide(L)'
;MHKYISDDIFNSLGNMELKLGYSSFDILSDGYVDEFNDNYFFISNFSKELAFKKSGGILKPELWQFGFAKRDGYGYKTEYFSVHPYHAGGIAWSRLKVTAPDIRTFAPVPQNALVRFNEEFRFGTINEGGINLGFGDGFISLNAGYKLDVIFPRYLIWKHLGSFIIEQAAQKGLDTFIDAIMDHSSASGPIVNVLLKNGLSYAFYTLKRENMNWPFNTEAPLTFETFKFGITFTF
;
A
#
# COMPACT_ATOMS: atom_id res chain seq x y z
N MET A 1 -19.78 3.73 19.02
CA MET A 1 -19.60 4.78 17.98
C MET A 1 -18.43 4.33 17.11
N HIS A 2 -18.70 3.65 15.99
CA HIS A 2 -17.62 3.14 15.12
C HIS A 2 -16.92 4.33 14.46
N LYS A 3 -15.64 4.53 14.84
CA LYS A 3 -14.78 5.62 14.35
C LYS A 3 -14.16 5.30 12.97
N TYR A 4 -14.53 4.16 12.38
CA TYR A 4 -13.99 3.62 11.14
C TYR A 4 -14.95 3.94 9.99
N ILE A 5 -14.52 4.77 9.06
CA ILE A 5 -15.34 5.33 7.98
C ILE A 5 -15.29 4.46 6.70
N SER A 6 -14.48 3.41 6.65
CA SER A 6 -13.83 3.04 5.40
C SER A 6 -13.99 1.60 4.93
N ASP A 7 -13.85 0.59 5.78
CA ASP A 7 -13.61 -0.77 5.26
C ASP A 7 -14.79 -1.31 4.43
N ASP A 8 -16.03 -1.14 4.89
CA ASP A 8 -17.20 -1.70 4.18
C ASP A 8 -17.49 -1.08 2.81
N ILE A 9 -17.14 0.19 2.60
CA ILE A 9 -17.42 0.90 1.33
C ILE A 9 -16.41 0.47 0.26
N PHE A 10 -15.13 0.40 0.63
CA PHE A 10 -14.03 0.11 -0.29
C PHE A 10 -13.86 -1.39 -0.56
N ASN A 11 -14.26 -2.26 0.36
CA ASN A 11 -14.26 -3.73 0.17
C ASN A 11 -15.13 -4.20 -1.01
N SER A 12 -16.06 -3.35 -1.48
CA SER A 12 -16.96 -3.66 -2.61
C SER A 12 -16.49 -3.09 -3.96
N LEU A 13 -15.34 -2.42 -4.01
CA LEU A 13 -14.81 -1.81 -5.23
C LEU A 13 -13.80 -2.74 -5.90
N GLY A 14 -13.77 -2.69 -7.23
CA GLY A 14 -12.63 -3.19 -7.97
C GLY A 14 -11.62 -2.06 -8.19
N ASN A 15 -10.39 -2.44 -8.49
CA ASN A 15 -9.30 -1.51 -8.74
C ASN A 15 -8.54 -1.86 -10.01
N MET A 16 -8.04 -0.84 -10.69
CA MET A 16 -7.08 -0.96 -11.79
C MET A 16 -5.91 -0.02 -11.49
N GLU A 17 -4.68 -0.49 -11.68
CA GLU A 17 -3.48 0.28 -11.39
C GLU A 17 -2.42 0.04 -12.46
N LEU A 18 -1.76 1.12 -12.85
CA LEU A 18 -0.60 1.12 -13.73
C LEU A 18 0.60 1.65 -12.94
N LYS A 19 1.70 0.89 -12.94
CA LYS A 19 2.99 1.27 -12.33
C LYS A 19 4.04 1.39 -13.44
N LEU A 20 4.83 2.45 -13.42
CA LEU A 20 5.96 2.66 -14.33
C LEU A 20 7.17 3.15 -13.53
N GLY A 21 8.32 2.50 -13.71
CA GLY A 21 9.50 2.77 -12.89
C GLY A 21 10.74 2.07 -13.39
N TYR A 22 11.75 2.06 -12.54
CA TYR A 22 13.00 1.34 -12.75
C TYR A 22 13.26 0.38 -11.59
N SER A 23 13.98 -0.70 -11.90
CA SER A 23 14.37 -1.74 -10.97
C SER A 23 15.88 -1.84 -10.90
N SER A 24 16.41 -2.12 -9.73
CA SER A 24 17.82 -2.42 -9.49
C SER A 24 17.91 -3.74 -8.73
N PHE A 25 18.85 -4.60 -9.15
CA PHE A 25 19.05 -5.92 -8.58
C PHE A 25 20.52 -6.10 -8.23
N ASP A 26 20.79 -6.53 -7.02
CA ASP A 26 22.12 -6.85 -6.53
C ASP A 26 22.15 -8.32 -6.10
N ILE A 27 23.04 -9.10 -6.72
CA ILE A 27 23.19 -10.53 -6.42
C ILE A 27 24.03 -10.67 -5.15
N LEU A 28 23.50 -11.34 -4.13
CA LEU A 28 24.24 -11.62 -2.90
C LEU A 28 25.22 -12.78 -3.10
N SER A 29 26.25 -12.84 -2.25
CA SER A 29 27.43 -13.71 -2.40
C SER A 29 27.12 -15.20 -2.61
N ASP A 30 25.96 -15.65 -2.15
CA ASP A 30 25.53 -17.05 -2.23
C ASP A 30 24.87 -17.43 -3.58
N GLY A 31 24.60 -16.46 -4.46
CA GLY A 31 24.15 -16.67 -5.84
C GLY A 31 22.69 -17.10 -6.03
N TYR A 32 22.00 -17.58 -4.99
CA TYR A 32 20.58 -17.97 -5.04
C TYR A 32 19.63 -16.95 -4.37
N VAL A 33 20.18 -15.91 -3.74
CA VAL A 33 19.43 -14.80 -3.15
C VAL A 33 19.86 -13.50 -3.83
N ASP A 34 18.87 -12.68 -4.19
CA ASP A 34 19.08 -11.34 -4.72
C ASP A 34 18.38 -10.30 -3.83
N GLU A 35 18.98 -9.13 -3.74
CA GLU A 35 18.32 -7.92 -3.24
C GLU A 35 17.76 -7.16 -4.44
N PHE A 36 16.56 -6.58 -4.29
CA PHE A 36 15.99 -5.74 -5.33
C PHE A 36 15.36 -4.47 -4.75
N ASN A 37 15.35 -3.43 -5.58
CA ASN A 37 14.83 -2.13 -5.24
C ASN A 37 14.20 -1.49 -6.48
N ASP A 38 12.91 -1.20 -6.39
CA ASP A 38 12.12 -0.56 -7.43
C ASP A 38 11.68 0.83 -6.98
N ASN A 39 11.77 1.79 -7.90
CA ASN A 39 11.17 3.11 -7.70
C ASN A 39 10.21 3.37 -8.86
N TYR A 40 8.97 3.69 -8.55
CA TYR A 40 7.92 3.82 -9.56
C TYR A 40 6.95 4.95 -9.26
N PHE A 41 6.43 5.52 -10.35
CA PHE A 41 5.22 6.28 -10.37
C PHE A 41 4.03 5.35 -10.60
N PHE A 42 2.89 5.65 -10.00
CA PHE A 42 1.67 4.89 -10.24
C PHE A 42 0.45 5.78 -10.42
N ILE A 43 -0.52 5.25 -11.14
CA ILE A 43 -1.88 5.77 -11.23
C ILE A 43 -2.86 4.63 -11.04
N SER A 44 -3.90 4.86 -10.24
CA SER A 44 -4.90 3.87 -9.90
C SER A 44 -6.31 4.47 -9.88
N ASN A 45 -7.29 3.62 -10.24
CA ASN A 45 -8.70 3.91 -10.13
C ASN A 45 -9.37 2.79 -9.31
N PHE A 46 -10.21 3.19 -8.36
CA PHE A 46 -11.11 2.29 -7.65
C PHE A 46 -12.54 2.68 -7.95
N SER A 47 -13.35 1.73 -8.39
CA SER A 47 -14.75 1.97 -8.70
C SER A 47 -15.58 0.70 -8.56
N LYS A 48 -16.90 0.88 -8.38
CA LYS A 48 -17.85 -0.24 -8.41
C LYS A 48 -17.94 -0.91 -9.78
N GLU A 49 -17.61 -0.18 -10.83
CA GLU A 49 -17.69 -0.69 -12.21
C GLU A 49 -16.59 -1.73 -12.49
N LEU A 50 -15.46 -1.61 -11.79
CA LEU A 50 -14.35 -2.56 -11.84
C LEU A 50 -14.56 -3.77 -10.91
N ALA A 51 -15.59 -3.78 -10.07
CA ALA A 51 -15.81 -4.87 -9.12
C ALA A 51 -16.30 -6.15 -9.84
N PHE A 52 -15.64 -7.28 -9.59
CA PHE A 52 -16.03 -8.60 -10.13
C PHE A 52 -17.48 -8.97 -9.78
N LYS A 53 -17.95 -8.55 -8.60
CA LYS A 53 -19.33 -8.73 -8.16
C LYS A 53 -19.97 -7.36 -7.96
N LYS A 54 -20.96 -7.03 -8.78
CA LYS A 54 -21.72 -5.79 -8.63
C LYS A 54 -22.50 -5.81 -7.32
N SER A 55 -22.02 -5.07 -6.32
CA SER A 55 -22.72 -4.85 -5.06
C SER A 55 -23.87 -3.86 -5.26
N GLY A 56 -25.08 -4.22 -4.81
CA GLY A 56 -26.30 -3.40 -4.89
C GLY A 56 -26.31 -2.16 -3.99
N GLY A 57 -25.15 -1.75 -3.46
CA GLY A 57 -25.03 -0.55 -2.65
C GLY A 57 -25.35 0.72 -3.45
N ILE A 58 -26.18 1.57 -2.86
CA ILE A 58 -26.76 2.77 -3.46
C ILE A 58 -25.72 3.86 -3.74
N LEU A 59 -24.67 3.95 -2.92
CA LEU A 59 -23.56 4.89 -3.09
C LEU A 59 -22.62 4.41 -4.20
N LYS A 60 -22.18 5.30 -5.08
CA LYS A 60 -21.15 5.03 -6.10
C LYS A 60 -19.89 5.82 -5.75
N PRO A 61 -18.99 5.26 -4.92
CA PRO A 61 -17.68 5.84 -4.68
C PRO A 61 -16.75 5.56 -5.87
N GLU A 62 -15.97 6.57 -6.23
CA GLU A 62 -14.92 6.52 -7.23
C GLU A 62 -13.67 7.18 -6.62
N LEU A 63 -12.54 6.49 -6.63
CA LEU A 63 -11.28 7.00 -6.10
C LEU A 63 -10.23 6.97 -7.19
N TRP A 64 -9.70 8.15 -7.52
CA TRP A 64 -8.48 8.26 -8.32
C TRP A 64 -7.30 8.51 -7.39
N GLN A 65 -6.21 7.79 -7.60
CA GLN A 65 -4.99 7.99 -6.84
C GLN A 65 -3.77 7.91 -7.74
N PHE A 66 -2.82 8.82 -7.54
CA PHE A 66 -1.51 8.77 -8.16
C PHE A 66 -0.42 9.09 -7.15
N GLY A 67 0.81 8.67 -7.41
CA GLY A 67 1.89 8.94 -6.47
C GLY A 67 3.21 8.30 -6.85
N PHE A 68 4.14 8.37 -5.90
CA PHE A 68 5.46 7.77 -6.00
C PHE A 68 5.62 6.77 -4.87
N ALA A 69 6.20 5.62 -5.19
CA ALA A 69 6.48 4.61 -4.21
C ALA A 69 7.79 3.90 -4.54
N LYS A 70 8.37 3.35 -3.47
CA LYS A 70 9.52 2.47 -3.52
C LYS A 70 9.08 1.10 -3.05
N ARG A 71 9.59 0.06 -3.69
CA ARG A 71 9.43 -1.33 -3.27
C ARG A 71 10.81 -1.96 -3.12
N ASP A 72 11.07 -2.63 -2.02
CA ASP A 72 12.30 -3.38 -1.83
C ASP A 72 12.07 -4.70 -1.10
N GLY A 73 13.07 -5.57 -1.16
CA GLY A 73 13.05 -6.87 -0.52
C GLY A 73 14.20 -7.75 -0.99
N TYR A 74 14.22 -8.96 -0.46
CA TYR A 74 15.11 -10.03 -0.90
C TYR A 74 14.29 -11.13 -1.56
N GLY A 75 14.82 -11.73 -2.62
CA GLY A 75 14.18 -12.81 -3.35
C GLY A 75 15.02 -14.07 -3.43
N TYR A 76 14.36 -15.15 -3.80
CA TYR A 76 15.02 -16.38 -4.22
C TYR A 76 15.03 -16.42 -5.74
N LYS A 77 16.21 -16.62 -6.32
CA LYS A 77 16.38 -16.75 -7.75
C LYS A 77 16.88 -18.14 -8.10
N THR A 78 16.19 -18.77 -9.06
CA THR A 78 16.65 -19.99 -9.74
C THR A 78 16.81 -19.71 -11.23
N GLU A 79 17.25 -20.70 -12.00
CA GLU A 79 17.41 -20.58 -13.46
C GLU A 79 16.07 -20.34 -14.19
N TYR A 80 14.95 -20.84 -13.65
CA TYR A 80 13.66 -20.81 -14.37
C TYR A 80 12.61 -19.92 -13.74
N PHE A 81 12.68 -19.74 -12.42
CA PHE A 81 11.71 -18.95 -11.68
C PHE A 81 12.39 -18.12 -10.59
N SER A 82 11.76 -17.00 -10.24
CA SER A 82 12.14 -16.20 -9.08
C SER A 82 10.94 -15.92 -8.19
N VAL A 83 11.20 -15.81 -6.89
CA VAL A 83 10.20 -15.48 -5.89
C VAL A 83 10.73 -14.29 -5.11
N HIS A 84 10.09 -13.14 -5.27
CA HIS A 84 10.46 -11.88 -4.64
C HIS A 84 9.34 -11.42 -3.71
N PRO A 85 9.30 -11.88 -2.45
CA PRO A 85 8.52 -11.24 -1.41
C PRO A 85 8.98 -9.79 -1.23
N TYR A 86 8.05 -8.89 -0.97
CA TYR A 86 8.36 -7.47 -0.96
C TYR A 86 7.58 -6.69 0.08
N HIS A 87 8.17 -5.55 0.43
CA HIS A 87 7.52 -4.44 1.09
C HIS A 87 7.64 -3.20 0.21
N ALA A 88 6.57 -2.44 0.09
CA ALA A 88 6.56 -1.16 -0.60
C ALA A 88 5.97 -0.08 0.29
N GLY A 89 6.52 1.12 0.17
CA GLY A 89 6.08 2.31 0.87
C GLY A 89 6.10 3.52 -0.06
N GLY A 90 5.17 4.44 0.12
CA GLY A 90 5.08 5.61 -0.74
C GLY A 90 4.11 6.68 -0.27
N ILE A 91 4.02 7.70 -1.11
CA ILE A 91 3.11 8.83 -0.93
C ILE A 91 2.15 8.89 -2.11
N ALA A 92 0.94 9.39 -1.85
CA ALA A 92 -0.09 9.45 -2.87
C ALA A 92 -1.01 10.66 -2.70
N TRP A 93 -1.55 11.11 -3.83
CA TRP A 93 -2.66 12.05 -3.88
C TRP A 93 -3.90 11.31 -4.33
N SER A 94 -4.93 11.35 -3.50
CA SER A 94 -6.18 10.63 -3.69
C SER A 94 -7.35 11.61 -3.82
N ARG A 95 -8.21 11.41 -4.81
CA ARG A 95 -9.46 12.17 -4.98
C ARG A 95 -10.63 11.21 -4.90
N LEU A 96 -11.41 11.33 -3.84
CA LEU A 96 -12.62 10.55 -3.63
C LEU A 96 -13.83 11.33 -4.15
N LYS A 97 -14.63 10.71 -5.01
CA LYS A 97 -15.93 11.23 -5.43
C LYS A 97 -17.00 10.25 -4.97
N VAL A 98 -18.01 10.74 -4.25
CA VAL A 98 -19.13 9.91 -3.82
C VAL A 98 -20.42 10.41 -4.45
N THR A 99 -20.98 9.62 -5.38
CA THR A 99 -22.29 9.93 -5.96
C THR A 99 -23.38 9.18 -5.20
N ALA A 100 -24.37 9.91 -4.68
CA ALA A 100 -25.56 9.37 -4.04
C ALA A 100 -26.82 9.72 -4.87
N PRO A 101 -27.83 8.85 -4.96
CA PRO A 101 -29.14 9.22 -5.51
C PRO A 101 -29.89 10.19 -4.59
N ASP A 102 -30.88 10.88 -5.17
CA ASP A 102 -31.59 12.03 -4.60
C ASP A 102 -32.02 11.84 -3.12
N ILE A 103 -31.82 12.89 -2.32
CA ILE A 103 -31.77 12.93 -0.84
C ILE A 103 -33.15 12.71 -0.19
N ARG A 104 -34.23 12.63 -0.98
CA ARG A 104 -35.61 12.56 -0.47
C ARG A 104 -36.01 11.21 0.14
N THR A 105 -35.19 10.16 0.05
CA THR A 105 -35.57 8.79 0.44
C THR A 105 -34.65 8.07 1.43
N PHE A 106 -33.60 8.70 1.98
CA PHE A 106 -32.68 7.98 2.88
C PHE A 106 -32.36 8.70 4.20
N ALA A 107 -32.45 7.93 5.29
CA ALA A 107 -32.00 8.24 6.64
C ALA A 107 -30.46 8.51 6.68
N PRO A 108 -29.92 9.17 7.72
CA PRO A 108 -28.60 9.77 7.66
C PRO A 108 -27.52 8.69 7.69
N VAL A 109 -26.95 8.37 6.52
CA VAL A 109 -25.54 7.99 6.45
C VAL A 109 -24.77 9.05 7.24
N PRO A 110 -23.67 8.72 7.97
CA PRO A 110 -22.78 9.74 8.51
C PRO A 110 -22.12 10.53 7.37
N GLN A 111 -22.91 11.39 6.71
CA GLN A 111 -22.58 12.24 5.57
C GLN A 111 -21.34 13.08 5.89
N ASN A 112 -21.16 13.44 7.16
CA ASN A 112 -20.08 14.29 7.63
C ASN A 112 -18.67 13.74 7.42
N ALA A 113 -18.49 12.43 7.24
CA ALA A 113 -17.18 11.83 7.07
C ALA A 113 -16.75 11.79 5.60
N LEU A 114 -17.59 11.24 4.72
CA LEU A 114 -17.28 11.09 3.30
C LEU A 114 -17.34 12.43 2.55
N VAL A 115 -18.22 13.36 2.97
CA VAL A 115 -18.28 14.72 2.41
C VAL A 115 -16.95 15.46 2.61
N ARG A 116 -16.20 15.21 3.69
CA ARG A 116 -14.89 15.86 3.94
C ARG A 116 -13.83 15.47 2.91
N PHE A 117 -13.95 14.30 2.28
CA PHE A 117 -13.02 13.82 1.27
C PHE A 117 -13.53 14.03 -0.15
N ASN A 118 -14.73 14.62 -0.31
CA ASN A 118 -15.39 14.70 -1.60
C ASN A 118 -14.69 15.71 -2.53
N GLU A 119 -14.32 15.23 -3.71
CA GLU A 119 -13.83 15.95 -4.88
C GLU A 119 -12.51 16.73 -4.76
N GLU A 120 -11.90 16.82 -3.59
CA GLU A 120 -10.58 17.40 -3.37
C GLU A 120 -9.47 16.32 -3.42
N PHE A 121 -8.29 16.69 -3.92
CA PHE A 121 -7.10 15.86 -3.79
C PHE A 121 -6.57 15.93 -2.36
N ARG A 122 -6.39 14.77 -1.75
CA ARG A 122 -5.90 14.59 -0.39
C ARG A 122 -4.58 13.83 -0.42
N PHE A 123 -3.60 14.34 0.31
CA PHE A 123 -2.32 13.67 0.50
C PHE A 123 -2.49 12.47 1.44
N GLY A 124 -1.73 11.42 1.19
CA GLY A 124 -1.70 10.24 2.03
C GLY A 124 -0.42 9.44 1.86
N THR A 125 -0.33 8.37 2.65
CA THR A 125 0.74 7.37 2.59
C THR A 125 0.17 6.04 2.16
N ILE A 126 0.95 5.27 1.43
CA ILE A 126 0.61 3.91 1.01
C ILE A 126 1.68 2.94 1.48
N ASN A 127 1.26 1.75 1.90
CA ASN A 127 2.14 0.62 2.14
C ASN A 127 1.58 -0.61 1.41
N GLU A 128 2.42 -1.45 0.83
CA GLU A 128 1.98 -2.65 0.12
C GLU A 128 2.92 -3.80 0.44
N GLY A 129 2.37 -4.91 0.91
CA GLY A 129 3.09 -6.16 1.13
C GLY A 129 2.68 -7.18 0.11
N GLY A 130 3.62 -7.91 -0.48
CA GLY A 130 3.26 -8.90 -1.49
C GLY A 130 4.37 -9.83 -1.89
N ILE A 131 4.11 -10.58 -2.95
CA ILE A 131 5.03 -11.53 -3.56
C ILE A 131 4.96 -11.34 -5.09
N ASN A 132 6.12 -11.24 -5.73
CA ASN A 132 6.24 -11.35 -7.18
C ASN A 132 6.82 -12.72 -7.54
N LEU A 133 6.21 -13.39 -8.51
CA LEU A 133 6.66 -14.65 -9.07
C LEU A 133 7.14 -14.40 -10.49
N GLY A 134 8.45 -14.38 -10.69
CA GLY A 134 9.08 -14.14 -11.99
C GLY A 134 9.29 -15.42 -12.78
N PHE A 135 9.11 -15.32 -14.10
CA PHE A 135 9.33 -16.40 -15.08
C PHE A 135 10.19 -15.88 -16.23
N GLY A 136 11.01 -16.77 -16.81
CA GLY A 136 11.87 -16.44 -17.96
C GLY A 136 12.85 -15.32 -17.60
N ASP A 137 13.75 -15.59 -16.65
CA ASP A 137 14.73 -14.65 -16.09
C ASP A 137 14.15 -13.35 -15.50
N GLY A 138 12.85 -13.34 -15.19
CA GLY A 138 12.14 -12.19 -14.59
C GLY A 138 11.50 -11.25 -15.60
N PHE A 139 11.50 -11.59 -16.90
CA PHE A 139 10.87 -10.79 -17.95
C PHE A 139 9.36 -10.59 -17.69
N ILE A 140 8.68 -11.66 -17.28
CA ILE A 140 7.28 -11.62 -16.87
C ILE A 140 7.18 -12.02 -15.41
N SER A 141 6.48 -11.21 -14.61
CA SER A 141 6.20 -11.53 -13.21
C SER A 141 4.71 -11.45 -12.90
N LEU A 142 4.21 -12.43 -12.16
CA LEU A 142 2.88 -12.40 -11.57
C LEU A 142 2.97 -11.85 -10.16
N ASN A 143 2.16 -10.85 -9.84
CA ASN A 143 2.22 -10.17 -8.56
C ASN A 143 0.92 -10.40 -7.78
N ALA A 144 1.06 -10.74 -6.51
CA ALA A 144 -0.03 -10.69 -5.54
C ALA A 144 0.39 -9.76 -4.40
N GLY A 145 -0.49 -8.84 -4.02
CA GLY A 145 -0.18 -7.83 -3.02
C GLY A 145 -1.39 -7.47 -2.16
N TYR A 146 -1.11 -6.99 -0.97
CA TYR A 146 -2.08 -6.45 -0.02
C TYR A 146 -1.64 -5.04 0.36
N LYS A 147 -2.44 -4.06 -0.04
CA LYS A 147 -2.16 -2.64 0.09
C LYS A 147 -2.96 -2.04 1.23
N LEU A 148 -2.29 -1.14 1.96
CA LEU A 148 -2.77 -0.33 3.05
C LEU A 148 -2.70 1.14 2.63
N ASP A 149 -3.84 1.78 2.48
CA ASP A 149 -3.95 3.19 2.12
C ASP A 149 -4.33 4.02 3.34
N VAL A 150 -3.65 5.15 3.54
CA VAL A 150 -3.98 6.14 4.58
C VAL A 150 -4.07 7.52 3.96
N ILE A 151 -5.29 8.05 3.83
CA ILE A 151 -5.57 9.35 3.22
C ILE A 151 -5.86 10.38 4.31
N PHE A 152 -5.08 11.45 4.35
CA PHE A 152 -5.22 12.48 5.39
C PHE A 152 -6.34 13.48 5.06
N PRO A 153 -7.27 13.76 5.99
CA PRO A 153 -8.30 14.78 5.80
C PRO A 153 -7.69 16.17 5.57
N ARG A 154 -6.57 16.46 6.24
CA ARG A 154 -5.78 17.68 6.06
C ARG A 154 -4.30 17.36 6.23
N TYR A 155 -3.47 17.91 5.35
CA TYR A 155 -2.03 17.73 5.47
C TYR A 155 -1.45 18.58 6.61
N LEU A 156 -0.89 17.95 7.63
CA LEU A 156 -0.22 18.60 8.75
C LEU A 156 1.29 18.32 8.66
N ILE A 157 2.01 19.13 7.88
CA ILE A 157 3.39 18.86 7.47
C ILE A 157 4.33 18.53 8.65
N TRP A 158 4.28 19.28 9.75
CA TRP A 158 5.17 19.09 10.89
C TRP A 158 4.87 17.81 11.68
N LYS A 159 3.59 17.50 11.87
CA LYS A 159 3.19 16.26 12.55
C LYS A 159 3.48 15.05 11.68
N HIS A 160 3.25 15.17 10.37
CA HIS A 160 3.59 14.14 9.41
C HIS A 160 5.10 13.88 9.38
N LEU A 161 5.93 14.94 9.33
CA LEU A 161 7.38 14.80 9.35
C LEU A 161 7.86 14.12 10.64
N GLY A 162 7.30 14.46 11.79
CA GLY A 162 7.63 13.79 13.06
C GLY A 162 7.25 12.30 13.07
N SER A 163 6.03 11.96 12.62
CA SER A 163 5.57 10.57 12.43
C SER A 163 6.50 9.81 11.48
N PHE A 164 6.84 10.43 10.35
CA PHE A 164 7.71 9.86 9.34
C PHE A 164 9.11 9.58 9.86
N ILE A 165 9.73 10.49 10.63
CA ILE A 165 11.05 10.25 11.23
C ILE A 165 11.02 9.02 12.16
N ILE A 166 9.97 8.87 12.96
CA ILE A 166 9.82 7.72 13.87
C ILE A 166 9.67 6.42 13.06
N GLU A 167 8.83 6.44 12.02
CA GLU A 167 8.65 5.31 11.11
C GLU A 167 9.96 4.93 10.42
N GLN A 168 10.69 5.88 9.86
CA GLN A 168 11.97 5.62 9.20
C GLN A 168 13.04 5.14 10.18
N ALA A 169 13.06 5.63 11.42
CA ALA A 169 13.97 5.13 12.44
C ALA A 169 13.66 3.67 12.80
N ALA A 170 12.37 3.32 12.94
CA ALA A 170 11.96 1.94 13.19
C ALA A 170 12.28 1.02 12.00
N GLN A 171 12.01 1.45 10.78
CA GLN A 171 12.36 0.71 9.55
C GLN A 171 13.87 0.49 9.45
N LYS A 172 14.68 1.54 9.65
CA LYS A 172 16.14 1.42 9.60
C LYS A 172 16.71 0.51 10.70
N GLY A 173 16.14 0.57 11.91
CA GLY A 173 16.51 -0.34 12.99
C GLY A 173 16.17 -1.79 12.63
N LEU A 174 15.03 -2.00 11.96
CA LEU A 174 14.63 -3.31 11.46
C LEU A 174 15.53 -3.80 10.30
N ASP A 175 15.90 -2.93 9.36
CA ASP A 175 16.84 -3.25 8.29
C ASP A 175 18.16 -3.76 8.87
N THR A 176 18.72 -3.06 9.86
CA THR A 176 19.97 -3.48 10.53
C THR A 176 19.85 -4.87 11.17
N PHE A 177 18.69 -5.20 11.73
CA PHE A 177 18.43 -6.53 12.30
C PHE A 177 18.28 -7.61 11.21
N ILE A 178 17.63 -7.28 10.10
CA ILE A 178 17.48 -8.18 8.95
C ILE A 178 18.84 -8.46 8.32
N ASP A 179 19.68 -7.44 8.13
CA ASP A 179 21.03 -7.58 7.58
C ASP A 179 21.87 -8.54 8.42
N ALA A 180 21.82 -8.40 9.75
CA ALA A 180 22.50 -9.34 10.66
C ALA A 180 21.96 -10.78 10.55
N ILE A 181 20.67 -10.98 10.24
CA ILE A 181 20.11 -12.31 9.98
C ILE A 181 20.60 -12.84 8.63
N MET A 182 20.65 -12.00 7.60
CA MET A 182 21.13 -12.36 6.27
C MET A 182 22.58 -12.82 6.31
N ASP A 183 23.43 -12.17 7.12
CA ASP A 183 24.83 -12.54 7.31
C ASP A 183 25.02 -13.93 7.95
N HIS A 184 24.07 -14.38 8.77
CA HIS A 184 24.12 -15.68 9.45
C HIS A 184 23.29 -16.77 8.76
N SER A 185 22.21 -16.39 8.08
CA SER A 185 21.23 -17.30 7.47
C SER A 185 20.56 -16.64 6.26
N SER A 186 21.33 -16.51 5.18
CA SER A 186 20.88 -15.98 3.89
C SER A 186 19.61 -16.67 3.36
N ALA A 187 19.49 -17.98 3.57
CA ALA A 187 18.33 -18.76 3.14
C ALA A 187 17.01 -18.38 3.83
N SER A 188 17.03 -17.85 5.06
CA SER A 188 15.79 -17.50 5.79
C SER A 188 15.44 -16.01 5.70
N GLY A 189 16.43 -15.17 5.39
CA GLY A 189 16.25 -13.74 5.50
C GLY A 189 15.25 -13.10 4.52
N PRO A 190 15.00 -13.60 3.29
CA PRO A 190 13.88 -13.11 2.46
C PRO A 190 12.51 -13.21 3.15
N ILE A 191 12.24 -14.35 3.81
CA ILE A 191 10.99 -14.58 4.53
C ILE A 191 10.91 -13.71 5.79
N VAL A 192 12.02 -13.61 6.54
CA VAL A 192 12.06 -12.78 7.75
C VAL A 192 11.87 -11.30 7.40
N ASN A 193 12.54 -10.83 6.34
CA ASN A 193 12.44 -9.46 5.84
C ASN A 193 10.99 -9.09 5.54
N VAL A 194 10.31 -9.88 4.70
CA VAL A 194 8.95 -9.56 4.28
C VAL A 194 7.98 -9.60 5.46
N LEU A 195 8.11 -10.58 6.37
CA LEU A 195 7.22 -10.69 7.53
C LEU A 195 7.38 -9.50 8.48
N LEU A 196 8.62 -9.13 8.79
CA LEU A 196 8.89 -8.06 9.74
C LEU A 196 8.57 -6.68 9.16
N LYS A 197 8.98 -6.38 7.92
CA LYS A 197 8.71 -5.09 7.29
C LYS A 197 7.20 -4.85 7.10
N ASN A 198 6.48 -5.87 6.66
CA ASN A 198 5.02 -5.78 6.51
C ASN A 198 4.30 -5.74 7.86
N GLY A 199 4.76 -6.53 8.85
CA GLY A 199 4.23 -6.48 10.21
C GLY A 199 4.39 -5.10 10.85
N LEU A 200 5.58 -4.49 10.73
CA LEU A 200 5.85 -3.14 11.21
C LEU A 200 4.95 -2.10 10.51
N SER A 201 4.80 -2.22 9.20
CA SER A 201 3.95 -1.32 8.41
C SER A 201 2.47 -1.45 8.76
N TYR A 202 1.99 -2.67 9.03
CA TYR A 202 0.64 -2.92 9.51
C TYR A 202 0.41 -2.36 10.92
N ALA A 203 1.42 -2.44 11.79
CA ALA A 203 1.37 -1.81 13.11
C ALA A 203 1.23 -0.29 12.98
N PHE A 204 2.06 0.36 12.16
CA PHE A 204 1.93 1.80 11.90
C PHE A 204 0.61 2.18 11.24
N TYR A 205 0.12 1.37 10.30
CA TYR A 205 -1.21 1.55 9.71
C TYR A 205 -2.31 1.52 10.78
N THR A 206 -2.26 0.55 11.69
CA THR A 206 -3.23 0.43 12.79
C THR A 206 -3.19 1.64 13.72
N LEU A 207 -2.00 2.13 14.05
CA LEU A 207 -1.81 3.34 14.86
C LEU A 207 -2.34 4.59 14.13
N LYS A 208 -2.06 4.70 12.83
CA LYS A 208 -2.52 5.81 11.98
C LYS A 208 -4.02 5.83 11.76
N ARG A 209 -4.66 4.66 11.75
CA ARG A 209 -6.11 4.52 11.63
C ARG A 209 -6.87 5.27 12.72
N GLU A 210 -6.30 5.40 13.91
CA GLU A 210 -6.89 6.18 15.00
C GLU A 210 -6.46 7.66 15.01
N ASN A 211 -5.19 7.92 14.63
CA ASN A 211 -4.57 9.25 14.60
C ASN A 211 -3.69 9.38 13.36
N MET A 212 -4.08 10.20 12.37
CA MET A 212 -3.40 10.22 11.06
C MET A 212 -1.89 10.51 11.09
N ASN A 213 -1.42 11.17 12.15
CA ASN A 213 0.01 11.43 12.37
C ASN A 213 0.46 10.91 13.75
N TRP A 214 0.06 9.69 14.13
CA TRP A 214 0.56 9.05 15.34
C TRP A 214 2.10 9.21 15.45
N PRO A 215 2.65 9.58 16.63
CA PRO A 215 2.03 9.60 17.95
C PRO A 215 1.28 10.90 18.30
N PHE A 216 1.12 11.83 17.37
CA PHE A 216 0.44 13.09 17.64
C PHE A 216 -1.07 12.93 17.59
N ASN A 217 -1.77 13.42 18.61
CA ASN A 217 -3.22 13.48 18.64
C ASN A 217 -3.72 14.32 17.44
N THR A 218 -4.42 13.64 16.52
CA THR A 218 -4.85 14.16 15.22
C THR A 218 -6.18 13.52 14.82
N GLU A 219 -6.85 14.07 13.81
CA GLU A 219 -8.06 13.47 13.29
C GLU A 219 -7.78 12.08 12.68
N ALA A 220 -8.80 11.21 12.69
CA ALA A 220 -8.72 9.91 12.06
C ALA A 220 -8.68 10.08 10.53
N PRO A 221 -7.75 9.41 9.82
CA PRO A 221 -7.70 9.42 8.38
C PRO A 221 -8.75 8.52 7.75
N LEU A 222 -8.91 8.62 6.43
CA LEU A 222 -9.61 7.60 5.65
C LEU A 222 -8.60 6.49 5.34
N THR A 223 -8.82 5.29 5.86
CA THR A 223 -7.90 4.15 5.69
C THR A 223 -8.59 2.98 5.03
N PHE A 224 -8.01 2.32 4.04
CA PHE A 224 -8.62 1.10 3.52
C PHE A 224 -7.57 0.11 3.07
N GLU A 225 -8.02 -1.13 2.91
CA GLU A 225 -7.19 -2.27 2.58
C GLU A 225 -7.61 -2.78 1.20
N THR A 226 -6.67 -3.24 0.38
CA THR A 226 -6.98 -3.74 -0.96
C THR A 226 -6.08 -4.89 -1.35
N PHE A 227 -6.69 -5.99 -1.80
CA PHE A 227 -5.97 -7.07 -2.46
C PHE A 227 -5.76 -6.75 -3.93
N LYS A 228 -4.53 -6.97 -4.40
CA LYS A 228 -4.11 -6.70 -5.77
C LYS A 228 -3.54 -7.95 -6.41
N PHE A 229 -3.91 -8.15 -7.65
CA PHE A 229 -3.29 -9.13 -8.54
C PHE A 229 -2.88 -8.40 -9.81
N GLY A 230 -1.68 -8.66 -10.30
CA GLY A 230 -1.15 -7.95 -11.46
C GLY A 230 -0.10 -8.74 -12.21
N ILE A 231 0.27 -8.21 -13.37
CA ILE A 231 1.34 -8.72 -14.20
C ILE A 231 2.34 -7.58 -14.37
N THR A 232 3.63 -7.86 -14.16
CA THR A 232 4.73 -6.94 -14.42
C THR A 232 5.56 -7.45 -15.58
N PHE A 233 6.00 -6.51 -16.42
CA PHE A 233 6.97 -6.75 -17.47
C PHE A 233 8.24 -5.97 -17.15
N THR A 234 9.38 -6.66 -17.16
CA THR A 234 10.71 -6.08 -16.89
C THR A 234 11.56 -6.24 -18.14
N PHE A 235 12.17 -5.15 -18.59
CA PHE A 235 12.96 -5.07 -19.84
C PHE A 235 14.37 -4.60 -19.56
#